data_AF-A0A7J8N7U8-F1
#
_entry.id   AF-A0A7J8N7U8-F1
#
_cell.length_a   1.000
_cell.length_b   1.000
_cell.length_c   1.000
_cell.angle_alpha   90.00
_cell.angle_beta   90.00
_cell.angle_gamma   90.00
#
_symmetry.space_group_name_H-M   'P 1'
#
loop_
_entity.id
_entity.type
_entity.pdbx_description
1 polymer ?
#
loop_
_entity_poly.entity_id
_entity_poly.type
_entity_poly.pdbx_seq_one_letter_code
_entity_poly.pdbx_strand_id
1 'polypeptide(L)' 'MLLRANPIQAGSHEEFFQWLCHVHNVINRSLGKVAFPCERVDARWGKLECEQRACDLQGTTMNHTEF' A
#
# COMPACT_ATOMS: atom_id res chain seq x y z
N MET A 1 -21.22 -0.69 -2.82
CA MET A 1 -20.22 -0.99 -1.76
C MET A 1 -18.86 -1.08 -2.43
N LEU A 2 -17.95 -0.13 -2.17
CA LEU A 2 -16.66 0.06 -2.88
C LEU A 2 -15.85 -1.24 -3.00
N LEU A 3 -15.73 -1.99 -1.91
CA LEU A 3 -14.98 -3.26 -1.85
C LEU A 3 -15.64 -4.40 -2.64
N ARG A 4 -16.97 -4.39 -2.81
CA ARG A 4 -17.65 -5.41 -3.64
C ARG A 4 -17.39 -5.17 -5.13
N ALA A 5 -17.27 -3.91 -5.53
CA ALA A 5 -16.98 -3.55 -6.91
C ALA A 5 -15.47 -3.59 -7.24
N ASN A 6 -14.61 -3.57 -6.21
CA ASN A 6 -13.16 -3.60 -6.35
C ASN A 6 -12.60 -4.67 -5.38
N PRO A 7 -12.64 -5.96 -5.76
CA PRO A 7 -12.10 -7.04 -4.94
C PRO A 7 -10.63 -6.77 -4.57
N ILE A 8 -10.28 -7.11 -3.33
CA ILE A 8 -8.92 -6.89 -2.80
C ILE A 8 -7.94 -7.79 -3.57
N GLN A 9 -6.87 -7.18 -4.06
CA GLN A 9 -5.72 -7.90 -4.62
C GLN A 9 -4.58 -7.78 -3.61
N ALA A 10 -4.12 -8.90 -3.05
CA ALA A 10 -3.19 -8.94 -1.92
C ALA A 10 -2.22 -10.14 -1.95
N GLY A 11 -1.92 -10.64 -3.14
CA GLY A 11 -0.95 -11.71 -3.38
C GLY A 11 0.50 -11.25 -3.28
N SER A 12 0.77 -9.94 -3.38
CA SER A 12 2.11 -9.37 -3.16
C SER A 12 2.03 -7.95 -2.59
N HIS A 13 3.19 -7.43 -2.12
CA HIS A 13 3.31 -6.04 -1.68
C HIS A 13 2.93 -5.06 -2.80
N GLU A 14 3.51 -5.24 -3.98
CA GLU A 14 3.26 -4.40 -5.17
C GLU A 14 1.79 -4.44 -5.57
N GLU A 15 1.21 -5.64 -5.68
CA GLU A 15 -0.20 -5.82 -6.08
C GLU A 15 -1.14 -5.12 -5.10
N PHE A 16 -0.89 -5.28 -3.79
CA PHE A 16 -1.70 -4.66 -2.75
C PHE A 16 -1.60 -3.14 -2.74
N PHE A 17 -0.39 -2.59 -2.89
CA PHE A 17 -0.18 -1.14 -2.90
C PHE A 17 -0.77 -0.49 -4.15
N GLN A 18 -0.68 -1.14 -5.31
CA GLN A 18 -1.36 -0.70 -6.52
C GLN A 18 -2.88 -0.72 -6.35
N TRP A 19 -3.44 -1.80 -5.81
CA TRP A 19 -4.87 -1.89 -5.53
C TRP A 19 -5.35 -0.76 -4.60
N LEU A 20 -4.62 -0.50 -3.51
CA LEU A 20 -4.91 0.60 -2.58
C LEU A 20 -4.93 1.95 -3.31
N CYS A 21 -3.95 2.22 -4.17
CA CYS A 21 -3.91 3.45 -4.95
C CYS A 21 -5.11 3.58 -5.89
N HIS A 22 -5.45 2.51 -6.62
CA HIS A 22 -6.57 2.53 -7.55
C HIS A 22 -7.90 2.76 -6.85
N VAL A 23 -8.15 2.09 -5.73
CA VAL A 23 -9.38 2.26 -4.94
C VAL A 23 -9.44 3.67 -4.31
N HIS A 24 -8.32 4.22 -3.86
CA HIS A 24 -8.24 5.62 -3.43
C HIS A 24 -8.67 6.55 -4.58
N ASN A 25 -8.18 6.32 -5.80
CA ASN A 25 -8.53 7.14 -6.96
C ASN A 25 -10.00 7.04 -7.39
N VAL A 26 -10.69 5.93 -7.11
CA VAL A 26 -12.16 5.85 -7.26
C VAL A 26 -12.84 6.90 -6.37
N ILE A 27 -12.38 7.02 -5.12
CA ILE A 27 -12.91 8.01 -4.17
C ILE A 27 -12.50 9.43 -4.57
N ASN A 28 -11.25 9.67 -4.97
CA ASN A 28 -10.82 10.99 -5.46
C ASN A 28 -11.70 11.47 -6.61
N ARG A 29 -11.98 10.61 -7.58
CA ARG A 29 -12.89 10.93 -8.69
C ARG A 29 -14.29 11.29 -8.20
N SER A 30 -14.86 10.54 -7.26
CA SER A 30 -16.19 10.84 -6.71
C SER A 30 -16.26 12.18 -5.98
N LEU A 31 -15.12 12.66 -5.46
CA LEU A 31 -15.00 13.93 -4.74
C LEU A 31 -14.47 15.07 -5.61
N GLY A 32 -14.25 14.85 -6.92
CA GLY A 32 -13.66 15.84 -7.82
C GLY A 32 -12.20 16.20 -7.52
N LYS A 33 -11.47 15.32 -6.83
CA LYS A 33 -10.03 15.48 -6.54
C LYS A 33 -9.19 14.94 -7.68
N VAL A 34 -8.00 15.51 -7.85
CA VAL A 34 -6.99 15.02 -8.81
C VAL A 34 -6.57 13.59 -8.43
N ALA A 35 -6.44 12.73 -9.44
CA ALA A 35 -5.96 11.37 -9.24
C ALA A 35 -4.48 11.37 -8.81
N PHE A 36 -4.14 10.52 -7.84
CA PHE A 36 -2.77 10.27 -7.45
C PHE A 36 -2.07 9.38 -8.51
N PRO A 37 -0.82 9.68 -8.92
CA PRO A 37 -0.07 8.85 -9.87
C PRO A 37 0.39 7.55 -9.19
N CYS A 38 -0.23 6.42 -9.53
CA CYS A 38 0.01 5.15 -8.83
C CYS A 38 1.42 4.59 -9.06
N GLU A 39 2.16 5.08 -10.04
CA GLU A 39 3.58 4.76 -10.26
C GLU A 39 4.45 5.25 -9.10
N ARG A 40 3.93 6.16 -8.26
CA ARG A 40 4.64 6.76 -7.10
C ARG A 40 4.12 6.23 -5.76
N VAL A 41 3.27 5.21 -5.75
CA VAL A 41 2.67 4.72 -4.50
C VAL A 41 3.72 4.20 -3.52
N ASP A 42 4.72 3.47 -4.00
CA ASP A 42 5.81 2.95 -3.17
C ASP A 42 6.74 4.06 -2.67
N ALA A 43 7.07 5.03 -3.52
CA ALA A 43 7.87 6.17 -3.09
C ALA A 43 7.16 7.00 -2.00
N ARG A 44 5.82 7.01 -1.99
CA ARG A 44 5.02 7.79 -1.05
C ARG A 44 4.72 7.04 0.25
N TRP A 45 4.47 5.73 0.16
CA TRP A 45 3.93 4.91 1.25
C TRP A 45 4.56 3.53 1.38
N GLY A 46 5.41 3.13 0.44
CA GLY A 46 6.08 1.84 0.42
C GLY A 46 7.06 1.68 1.59
N LYS A 47 7.71 0.52 1.65
CA LYS A 47 8.67 0.23 2.72
C LYS A 47 9.81 1.25 2.71
N LEU A 48 10.20 1.69 3.90
CA LEU A 48 11.50 2.34 4.05
C LEU A 48 12.59 1.29 3.88
N GLU A 49 13.56 1.57 3.01
CA GLU A 49 14.83 0.85 3.02
C GLU A 49 15.60 1.25 4.29
N CYS A 50 15.36 0.50 5.37
CA CYS A 50 15.97 0.74 6.67
C CYS A 50 17.36 0.11 6.73
N GLU A 51 18.42 0.92 6.52
CA GLU A 51 19.78 0.49 6.84
C GLU A 51 19.85 0.00 8.28
N GLN A 52 20.35 -1.22 8.47
CA GLN A 52 20.50 -1.86 9.78
C GLN A 52 19.23 -1.83 10.64
N ARG A 53 18.03 -1.83 10.03
CA ARG A 53 16.74 -1.78 10.75
C ARG A 53 16.56 -0.51 11.60
N ALA A 54 17.29 0.57 11.31
CA ALA A 54 17.30 1.79 12.13
C ALA A 54 15.96 2.55 12.15
N CYS A 55 15.07 2.31 11.19
CA CYS A 55 13.73 2.88 11.12
C CYS A 55 12.60 1.87 11.37
N ASP A 56 12.92 0.70 11.92
CA ASP A 56 11.93 -0.25 12.38
C ASP A 56 11.08 0.40 13.48
N LEU A 57 9.75 0.39 13.29
CA LEU A 57 8.83 0.75 14.35
C LEU A 57 8.85 -0.37 15.40
N GLN A 58 8.85 -0.02 16.69
CA GLN A 58 8.91 -1.00 17.78
C GLN A 58 7.84 -2.10 17.57
N GLY A 59 8.29 -3.35 17.40
CA GLY A 59 7.42 -4.52 17.16
C GLY A 59 7.63 -5.25 15.82
N THR A 60 8.44 -4.73 14.89
CA THR A 60 8.80 -5.43 13.63
C THR A 60 9.92 -6.47 13.78
N THR A 61 10.39 -6.76 14.99
CA THR A 61 11.25 -7.93 15.27
C THR A 61 10.42 -9.22 15.30
N MET A 62 9.66 -9.50 14.24
CA MET A 62 9.15 -10.85 13.99
C MET A 62 10.23 -11.58 13.20
N ASN A 63 10.92 -12.52 13.85
CA ASN A 63 11.72 -13.51 13.14
C ASN A 63 10.74 -14.33 12.28
N HIS A 64 10.75 -14.12 10.96
CA HIS A 64 9.90 -14.83 10.00
C HIS A 64 10.25 -16.32 9.84
N THR A 65 10.79 -16.97 10.88
CA THR A 65 11.16 -18.39 10.90
C THR A 65 10.20 -19.29 11.68
N GLU A 66 9.03 -18.80 12.10
CA GLU A 66 7.96 -19.66 12.64
C GLU A 66 6.67 -19.54 11.80
N PHE A 67 6.68 -20.21 10.63
CA PHE A 67 5.53 -20.87 10.01
C PHE A 67 6.01 -22.08 9.21
#